data_AF-A0A2E3W242-F1
#
_entry.id   AF-A0A2E3W242-F1
#
_cell.length_a   1.000
_cell.length_b   1.000
_cell.length_c   1.000
_cell.angle_alpha   90.00
_cell.angle_beta   90.00
_cell.angle_gamma   90.00
#
_symmetry.space_group_name_H-M   'P 1'
#
loop_
_entity.id
_entity.type
_entity.pdbx_description
1 polymer ?
#
loop_
_entity_poly.entity_id
_entity_poly.type
_entity_poly.pdbx_seq_one_letter_code
_entity_poly.pdbx_strand_id
1 'polypeptide(L)'
;MEKNPVQKITLLTTGGTIEKTYDEIEGTLFNRETVVRKRIEDRLRLPWTRIEIRTLMAKDSLDMTDEDRQFIISSIKYAAGQGHPIVILHGTDSMQDTAELCALSYNPTVPVVFTGAMKPLGFEDSDAIQNVTEAMMVAKIVNPGVYISFHNRLFEVPGARKNKAKRTFEAY
;
A
#
# COMPACT_ATOMS: atom_id res chain seq x y z
N MET A 1 -26.48 -9.37 15.14
CA MET A 1 -25.25 -9.02 14.40
C MET A 1 -24.11 -8.94 15.41
N GLU A 2 -22.98 -9.56 15.11
CA GLU A 2 -21.77 -9.44 15.92
C GLU A 2 -21.31 -7.96 15.92
N LYS A 3 -21.05 -7.38 17.10
CA LYS A 3 -20.76 -5.95 17.23
C LYS A 3 -19.39 -5.55 16.65
N ASN A 4 -18.48 -6.51 16.51
CA ASN A 4 -17.14 -6.33 15.98
C ASN A 4 -16.83 -7.45 14.96
N PRO A 5 -17.41 -7.43 13.75
CA PRO A 5 -17.06 -8.45 12.76
C PRO A 5 -15.59 -8.28 12.34
N VAL A 6 -14.90 -9.39 12.09
CA VAL A 6 -13.56 -9.34 11.49
C VAL A 6 -13.67 -8.74 10.09
N GLN A 7 -12.98 -7.62 9.87
CA GLN A 7 -12.93 -6.96 8.57
C GLN A 7 -11.71 -7.44 7.76
N LYS A 8 -11.92 -7.71 6.48
CA LYS A 8 -10.85 -8.09 5.56
C LYS A 8 -10.28 -6.86 4.87
N ILE A 9 -8.96 -6.81 4.72
CA ILE A 9 -8.23 -5.81 3.92
C ILE A 9 -7.36 -6.55 2.91
N THR A 10 -7.45 -6.17 1.65
CA THR A 10 -6.52 -6.64 0.62
C THR A 10 -5.29 -5.74 0.62
N LEU A 11 -4.11 -6.31 0.89
CA LEU A 11 -2.85 -5.58 0.83
C LEU A 11 -2.09 -5.98 -0.44
N LEU A 12 -1.98 -5.06 -1.38
CA LEU A 12 -1.23 -5.26 -2.63
C LEU A 12 0.15 -4.62 -2.50
N THR A 13 1.21 -5.32 -2.89
CA THR A 13 2.57 -4.79 -2.82
C THR A 13 3.23 -4.71 -4.20
N THR A 14 3.88 -3.59 -4.51
CA THR A 14 4.50 -3.32 -5.82
C THR A 14 6.01 -3.09 -5.75
N GLY A 15 6.58 -2.92 -4.55
CA GLY A 15 7.93 -2.38 -4.33
C GLY A 15 9.03 -3.35 -3.86
N GLY A 16 10.25 -3.09 -4.35
CA GLY A 16 11.51 -3.86 -4.23
C GLY A 16 12.20 -3.84 -2.85
N THR A 17 11.76 -4.76 -2.02
CA THR A 17 12.37 -5.17 -0.77
C THR A 17 12.10 -4.20 0.39
N ILE A 18 11.31 -4.72 1.32
CA ILE A 18 11.24 -4.35 2.73
C ILE A 18 12.62 -4.43 3.43
N GLU A 19 13.70 -4.55 2.66
CA GLU A 19 14.97 -5.06 3.09
C GLU A 19 15.98 -4.79 1.95
N LYS A 20 16.81 -3.76 2.07
CA LYS A 20 18.18 -3.92 1.53
C LYS A 20 18.94 -4.98 2.36
N THR A 21 18.33 -6.13 2.70
CA THR A 21 19.08 -7.35 2.96
C THR A 21 19.29 -7.96 1.59
N TYR A 22 20.53 -7.79 1.14
CA TYR A 22 21.10 -8.57 0.08
C TYR A 22 21.01 -10.04 0.52
N ASP A 23 20.11 -10.81 -0.09
CA ASP A 23 20.12 -12.26 0.00
C ASP A 23 20.26 -12.76 -1.45
N GLU A 24 21.47 -13.17 -1.82
CA GLU A 24 21.85 -13.55 -3.19
C GLU A 24 21.15 -14.85 -3.66
N ILE A 25 20.31 -15.48 -2.83
CA ILE A 25 19.97 -16.90 -3.00
C ILE A 25 18.49 -17.16 -3.31
N GLU A 26 17.50 -16.40 -2.82
CA GLU A 26 16.09 -16.87 -2.87
C GLU A 26 15.08 -15.90 -3.52
N GLY A 27 15.19 -15.74 -4.84
CA GLY A 27 14.31 -14.89 -5.64
C GLY A 27 13.05 -15.59 -6.16
N THR A 28 12.01 -15.76 -5.34
CA THR A 28 10.64 -16.00 -5.84
C THR A 28 9.60 -15.10 -5.13
N LEU A 29 8.53 -14.72 -5.83
CA LEU A 29 7.45 -13.85 -5.31
C LEU A 29 6.80 -14.41 -4.03
N PHE A 30 6.73 -15.74 -3.89
CA PHE A 30 6.12 -16.41 -2.74
C PHE A 30 6.90 -16.20 -1.43
N ASN A 31 8.24 -16.15 -1.50
CA ASN A 31 9.06 -15.86 -0.33
C ASN A 31 8.83 -14.41 0.15
N ARG A 32 8.60 -13.48 -0.80
CA ARG A 32 8.35 -12.06 -0.52
C ARG A 32 7.02 -11.81 0.19
N GLU A 33 5.94 -12.46 -0.25
CA GLU A 33 4.65 -12.39 0.46
C GLU A 33 4.80 -12.83 1.92
N THR A 34 5.56 -13.89 2.16
CA THR A 34 5.81 -14.44 3.49
C THR A 34 6.60 -13.48 4.38
N VAL A 35 7.61 -12.77 3.83
CA VAL A 35 8.41 -11.78 4.58
C VAL A 35 7.58 -10.53 4.91
N VAL A 36 6.83 -10.00 3.95
CA VAL A 36 5.91 -8.86 4.18
C VAL A 36 4.90 -9.24 5.26
N ARG A 37 4.30 -10.43 5.13
CA ARG A 37 3.36 -10.98 6.10
C ARG A 37 3.97 -11.03 7.49
N LYS A 38 5.10 -11.70 7.67
CA LYS A 38 5.78 -11.80 8.98
C LYS A 38 6.06 -10.42 9.56
N ARG A 39 6.65 -9.51 8.79
CA ARG A 39 7.04 -8.19 9.33
C ARG A 39 5.85 -7.30 9.71
N ILE A 40 4.69 -7.48 9.07
CA ILE A 40 3.46 -6.74 9.42
C ILE A 40 2.72 -7.47 10.56
N GLU A 41 2.46 -8.77 10.43
CA GLU A 41 1.70 -9.56 11.40
C GLU A 41 2.44 -9.73 12.73
N ASP A 42 3.76 -9.92 12.73
CA ASP A 42 4.54 -10.08 13.96
C ASP A 42 4.66 -8.77 14.75
N ARG A 43 4.50 -7.62 14.09
CA ARG A 43 4.60 -6.30 14.71
C ARG A 43 3.25 -5.69 15.09
N LEU A 44 2.14 -6.25 14.60
CA LEU A 44 0.81 -5.69 14.80
C LEU A 44 -0.16 -6.70 15.42
N ARG A 45 -0.87 -6.27 16.46
CA ARG A 45 -1.94 -7.06 17.05
C ARG A 45 -3.30 -6.68 16.44
N LEU A 46 -3.80 -7.51 15.51
CA LEU A 46 -4.98 -7.22 14.68
C LEU A 46 -6.16 -8.21 14.91
N PRO A 47 -6.78 -8.25 16.10
CA PRO A 47 -7.83 -9.24 16.40
C PRO A 47 -9.10 -9.12 15.55
N TRP A 48 -9.34 -7.94 14.97
CA TRP A 48 -10.53 -7.62 14.18
C TRP A 48 -10.23 -7.31 12.71
N THR A 49 -8.99 -7.58 12.26
CA THR A 49 -8.58 -7.26 10.89
C THR A 49 -7.81 -8.45 10.32
N ARG A 50 -8.35 -9.02 9.24
CA ARG A 50 -7.69 -10.07 8.47
C ARG A 50 -7.06 -9.45 7.24
N ILE A 51 -5.75 -9.60 7.08
CA ILE A 51 -5.03 -9.08 5.92
C ILE A 51 -4.87 -10.20 4.89
N GLU A 52 -5.22 -9.92 3.64
CA GLU A 52 -4.92 -10.77 2.50
C GLU A 52 -3.84 -10.09 1.66
N ILE A 53 -2.59 -10.53 1.83
CA ILE A 53 -1.43 -9.95 1.16
C ILE A 53 -1.23 -10.62 -0.19
N ARG A 54 -1.02 -9.82 -1.24
CA ARG A 54 -0.65 -10.29 -2.58
C ARG A 54 0.48 -9.44 -3.14
N THR A 55 1.55 -10.08 -3.61
CA THR A 55 2.64 -9.39 -4.29
C THR A 55 2.34 -9.30 -5.78
N LEU A 56 2.22 -8.08 -6.30
CA LEU A 56 1.99 -7.83 -7.72
C LEU A 56 3.29 -7.88 -8.50
N MET A 57 4.32 -7.24 -7.96
CA MET A 57 5.66 -7.12 -8.53
C MET A 57 6.63 -6.71 -7.43
N ALA A 58 7.92 -6.65 -7.76
CA ALA A 58 8.95 -6.11 -6.87
C ALA A 58 9.89 -5.23 -7.67
N LYS A 59 9.47 -3.98 -7.87
CA LYS A 59 10.17 -3.00 -8.69
C LYS A 59 10.44 -1.74 -7.87
N ASP A 60 11.55 -1.06 -8.12
CA ASP A 60 11.71 0.29 -7.59
C ASP A 60 10.68 1.20 -8.28
N SER A 61 10.07 2.11 -7.51
CA SER A 61 9.11 3.07 -8.07
C SER A 61 9.70 3.98 -9.15
N LEU A 62 11.01 4.23 -9.11
CA LEU A 62 11.71 5.01 -10.15
C LEU A 62 11.83 4.25 -11.47
N ASP A 63 11.81 2.92 -11.44
CA ASP A 63 11.89 2.08 -12.63
C ASP A 63 10.50 1.73 -13.19
N MET A 64 9.41 2.03 -12.48
CA MET A 64 8.04 1.69 -12.90
C MET A 64 7.63 2.38 -14.19
N THR A 65 7.18 1.58 -15.16
CA THR A 65 6.64 2.03 -16.44
C THR A 65 5.13 2.19 -16.36
N ASP A 66 4.53 2.75 -17.42
CA ASP A 66 3.08 2.91 -17.48
C ASP A 66 2.37 1.55 -17.57
N GLU A 67 2.97 0.55 -18.21
CA GLU A 67 2.46 -0.83 -18.20
C GLU A 67 2.40 -1.40 -16.79
N ASP A 68 3.42 -1.14 -15.95
CA ASP A 68 3.41 -1.56 -14.54
C ASP A 68 2.25 -0.89 -13.79
N ARG A 69 2.05 0.41 -14.00
CA ARG A 69 0.94 1.16 -13.37
C ARG A 69 -0.42 0.64 -13.83
N GLN A 70 -0.58 0.31 -15.11
CA GLN A 70 -1.80 -0.30 -15.62
C GLN A 70 -2.04 -1.70 -15.03
N PHE A 71 -0.98 -2.49 -14.81
CA PHE A 71 -1.08 -3.76 -14.13
C PHE A 71 -1.50 -3.61 -12.66
N ILE A 72 -1.00 -2.59 -11.96
CA ILE A 72 -1.44 -2.25 -10.60
C ILE A 72 -2.94 -1.91 -10.60
N ILE A 73 -3.39 -1.07 -11.52
CA ILE A 73 -4.79 -0.64 -11.61
C ILE A 73 -5.72 -1.81 -11.95
N SER A 74 -5.33 -2.69 -12.88
CA SER A 74 -6.13 -3.88 -13.20
C SER A 74 -6.24 -4.83 -12.00
N SER A 75 -5.16 -4.97 -11.22
CA SER A 75 -5.15 -5.74 -9.98
C SER A 75 -6.04 -5.12 -8.90
N ILE A 76 -6.05 -3.79 -8.77
CA ILE A 76 -6.96 -3.06 -7.87
C ILE A 76 -8.42 -3.32 -8.28
N LYS A 77 -8.76 -3.20 -9.57
CA LYS A 77 -10.11 -3.46 -10.08
C LYS A 77 -10.57 -4.89 -9.79
N TYR A 78 -9.68 -5.86 -10.00
CA TYR A 78 -9.96 -7.26 -9.68
C TYR A 78 -10.21 -7.46 -8.18
N ALA A 79 -9.35 -6.92 -7.32
CA ALA A 79 -9.49 -7.02 -5.86
C ALA A 79 -10.74 -6.30 -5.34
N ALA A 80 -11.11 -5.17 -5.93
CA ALA A 80 -12.30 -4.40 -5.57
C ALA A 80 -13.59 -5.19 -5.80
N GLY A 81 -13.58 -6.11 -6.79
CA GLY A 81 -14.68 -7.05 -7.02
C GLY A 81 -14.97 -8.00 -5.84
N GLN A 82 -14.04 -8.12 -4.88
CA GLN A 82 -14.25 -8.89 -3.64
C GLN A 82 -14.94 -8.08 -2.53
N GLY A 83 -15.11 -6.76 -2.71
CA GLY A 83 -15.85 -5.91 -1.78
C GLY A 83 -15.09 -5.59 -0.48
N HIS A 84 -13.76 -5.68 -0.49
CA HIS A 84 -12.90 -5.37 0.66
C HIS A 84 -12.06 -4.12 0.39
N PRO A 85 -11.80 -3.26 1.39
CA PRO A 85 -10.85 -2.17 1.24
C PRO A 85 -9.47 -2.65 0.80
N ILE A 86 -8.79 -1.82 0.03
CA ILE A 86 -7.50 -2.14 -0.57
C ILE A 86 -6.45 -1.16 -0.07
N VAL A 87 -5.33 -1.69 0.41
CA VAL A 87 -4.13 -0.92 0.73
C VAL A 87 -3.05 -1.32 -0.26
N ILE A 88 -2.35 -0.33 -0.83
CA ILE A 88 -1.28 -0.54 -1.79
C ILE A 88 0.03 -0.07 -1.18
N LEU A 89 0.97 -1.00 -0.98
CA LEU A 89 2.35 -0.69 -0.62
C LEU A 89 3.15 -0.38 -1.88
N HIS A 90 3.49 0.89 -2.03
CA HIS A 90 4.13 1.45 -3.21
C HIS A 90 5.40 2.20 -2.85
N GLY A 91 6.39 2.20 -3.76
CA GLY A 91 7.56 3.06 -3.63
C GLY A 91 7.17 4.53 -3.72
N THR A 92 7.76 5.38 -2.88
CA THR A 92 7.23 6.73 -2.65
C THR A 92 7.54 7.75 -3.74
N ASP A 93 8.47 7.46 -4.65
CA ASP A 93 8.90 8.43 -5.66
C ASP A 93 7.89 8.63 -6.79
N SER A 94 7.19 7.56 -7.22
CA SER A 94 6.15 7.60 -8.26
C SER A 94 4.76 7.17 -7.77
N MET A 95 4.57 7.14 -6.44
CA MET A 95 3.27 6.80 -5.83
C MET A 95 2.18 7.79 -6.25
N GLN A 96 2.50 9.08 -6.30
CA GLN A 96 1.53 10.12 -6.70
C GLN A 96 1.00 9.83 -8.12
N ASP A 97 1.89 9.51 -9.06
CA ASP A 97 1.55 9.31 -10.47
C ASP A 97 0.65 8.08 -10.64
N THR A 98 0.96 7.01 -9.88
CA THR A 98 0.17 5.78 -9.90
C THR A 98 -1.20 5.95 -9.24
N ALA A 99 -1.27 6.70 -8.14
CA ALA A 99 -2.53 6.98 -7.46
C ALA A 99 -3.43 7.89 -8.32
N GLU A 100 -2.87 8.92 -8.95
CA GLU A 100 -3.61 9.80 -9.88
C GLU A 100 -4.13 9.03 -11.09
N LEU A 101 -3.29 8.19 -11.70
CA LEU A 101 -3.73 7.35 -12.80
C LEU A 101 -4.86 6.41 -12.36
N CYS A 102 -4.80 5.85 -11.15
CA CYS A 102 -5.87 5.03 -10.58
C CYS A 102 -7.17 5.82 -10.43
N ALA A 103 -7.11 7.03 -9.85
CA ALA A 103 -8.27 7.90 -9.65
C ALA A 103 -8.94 8.31 -10.97
N LEU A 104 -8.14 8.52 -12.03
CA LEU A 104 -8.66 8.87 -13.36
C LEU A 104 -9.19 7.66 -14.15
N SER A 105 -8.65 6.46 -13.90
CA SER A 105 -8.93 5.25 -14.70
C SER A 105 -10.03 4.35 -14.12
N TYR A 106 -10.52 4.66 -12.92
CA TYR A 106 -11.43 3.81 -12.16
C TYR A 106 -12.29 4.62 -11.20
N ASN A 107 -13.58 4.29 -11.10
CA ASN A 107 -14.47 4.79 -10.05
C ASN A 107 -14.55 3.75 -8.92
N PRO A 108 -13.86 3.94 -7.78
CA PRO A 108 -13.75 2.91 -6.76
C PRO A 108 -15.08 2.58 -6.10
N THR A 109 -15.36 1.28 -5.95
CA THR A 109 -16.51 0.77 -5.16
C THR A 109 -16.12 0.42 -3.73
N VAL A 110 -14.82 0.43 -3.43
CA VAL A 110 -14.22 0.24 -2.11
C VAL A 110 -13.10 1.29 -1.92
N PRO A 111 -12.69 1.60 -0.68
CA PRO A 111 -11.52 2.44 -0.45
C PRO A 111 -10.23 1.84 -1.04
N VAL A 112 -9.45 2.68 -1.72
CA VAL A 112 -8.15 2.34 -2.31
C VAL A 112 -7.11 3.28 -1.72
N VAL A 113 -6.27 2.79 -0.82
CA VAL A 113 -5.32 3.61 -0.05
C VAL A 113 -3.89 3.26 -0.43
N PHE A 114 -3.21 4.16 -1.11
CA PHE A 114 -1.78 4.06 -1.37
C PHE A 114 -0.99 4.49 -0.14
N THR A 115 0.07 3.75 0.16
CA THR A 115 1.02 4.08 1.21
C THR A 115 2.38 3.48 0.91
N GLY A 116 3.39 3.83 1.70
CA GLY A 116 4.76 3.36 1.53
C GLY A 116 5.60 3.78 2.73
N ALA A 117 6.91 3.87 2.53
CA ALA A 117 7.82 4.30 3.58
C ALA A 117 8.99 5.08 2.98
N MET A 118 9.48 6.06 3.72
CA MET A 118 10.75 6.74 3.41
C MET A 118 11.94 5.84 3.73
N LYS A 119 11.80 4.96 4.72
CA LYS A 119 12.79 3.96 5.11
C LYS A 119 12.20 2.55 4.98
N PRO A 120 12.90 1.59 4.36
CA PRO A 120 12.40 0.22 4.24
C PRO A 120 12.05 -0.39 5.60
N LEU A 121 11.03 -1.26 5.62
CA LEU A 121 10.50 -1.92 6.84
C LEU A 121 11.56 -2.76 7.61
N GLY A 122 12.71 -3.02 6.97
CA GLY A 122 13.92 -3.66 7.50
C GLY A 122 14.55 -2.94 8.69
N PHE A 123 14.46 -1.62 8.70
CA PHE A 123 15.16 -0.76 9.65
C PHE A 123 14.33 -0.54 10.92
N GLU A 124 14.99 -0.50 12.08
CA GLU A 124 14.31 -0.26 13.37
C GLU A 124 13.60 1.09 13.42
N ASP A 125 14.21 2.10 12.79
CA ASP A 125 13.71 3.47 12.71
C ASP A 125 12.86 3.72 11.44
N SER A 126 12.31 2.66 10.86
CA SER A 126 11.43 2.71 9.69
C SER A 126 10.04 3.26 10.02
N ASP A 127 9.54 4.13 9.14
CA ASP A 127 8.17 4.66 9.14
C ASP A 127 7.15 3.68 8.53
N ALA A 128 7.58 2.52 8.02
CA ALA A 128 6.71 1.59 7.30
C ALA A 128 5.57 1.03 8.16
N ILE A 129 5.84 0.56 9.39
CA ILE A 129 4.77 0.02 10.25
C ILE A 129 3.74 1.08 10.58
N GLN A 130 4.18 2.31 10.87
CA GLN A 130 3.29 3.44 11.11
C GLN A 130 2.37 3.66 9.89
N ASN A 131 2.96 3.89 8.72
CA ASN A 131 2.21 4.23 7.52
C ASN A 131 1.25 3.11 7.08
N VAL A 132 1.66 1.85 7.19
CA VAL A 132 0.79 0.70 6.88
C VAL A 132 -0.38 0.58 7.87
N THR A 133 -0.12 0.80 9.15
CA THR A 133 -1.17 0.77 10.19
C THR A 133 -2.18 1.89 9.98
N GLU A 134 -1.71 3.10 9.70
CA GLU A 134 -2.53 4.26 9.37
C GLU A 134 -3.37 3.99 8.12
N ALA A 135 -2.76 3.47 7.05
CA ALA A 135 -3.45 3.13 5.80
C ALA A 135 -4.55 2.08 6.00
N MET A 136 -4.30 1.03 6.78
CA MET A 136 -5.31 0.02 7.10
C MET A 136 -6.45 0.59 7.93
N MET A 137 -6.16 1.52 8.86
CA MET A 137 -7.19 2.16 9.67
C MET A 137 -8.08 3.04 8.80
N VAL A 138 -7.50 3.92 7.99
CA VAL A 138 -8.27 4.85 7.14
C VAL A 138 -9.09 4.09 6.09
N ALA A 139 -8.54 3.02 5.49
CA ALA A 139 -9.25 2.18 4.53
C ALA A 139 -10.56 1.57 5.07
N LYS A 140 -10.73 1.47 6.40
CA LYS A 140 -11.94 0.95 7.05
C LYS A 140 -12.99 2.01 7.37
N ILE A 141 -12.65 3.30 7.33
CA ILE A 141 -13.52 4.39 7.78
C ILE A 141 -13.89 5.39 6.69
N VAL A 142 -13.10 5.46 5.62
CA VAL A 142 -13.37 6.37 4.50
C VAL A 142 -14.36 5.75 3.51
N ASN A 143 -15.02 6.61 2.76
CA ASN A 143 -15.87 6.19 1.65
C ASN A 143 -15.03 5.63 0.49
N PRO A 144 -15.64 4.91 -0.47
CA PRO A 144 -14.96 4.53 -1.70
C PRO A 144 -14.33 5.74 -2.40
N GLY A 145 -13.05 5.60 -2.75
CA GLY A 145 -12.22 6.66 -3.31
C GLY A 145 -10.76 6.24 -3.36
N VAL A 146 -9.92 7.05 -4.00
CA VAL A 146 -8.47 6.85 -4.05
C VAL A 146 -7.79 7.84 -3.11
N TYR A 147 -6.91 7.34 -2.26
CA TYR A 147 -6.24 8.13 -1.23
C TYR A 147 -4.77 7.81 -1.13
N ILE A 148 -3.99 8.76 -0.61
CA ILE A 148 -2.65 8.50 -0.07
C ILE A 148 -2.71 8.66 1.45
N SER A 149 -2.24 7.66 2.20
CA SER A 149 -2.06 7.75 3.66
C SER A 149 -0.58 7.72 3.99
N PHE A 150 -0.08 8.79 4.60
CA PHE A 150 1.34 8.95 4.88
C PHE A 150 1.58 9.89 6.07
N HIS A 151 2.43 9.50 7.01
CA HIS A 151 2.83 10.30 8.18
C HIS A 151 1.64 10.98 8.89
N ASN A 152 0.67 10.17 9.31
CA ASN A 152 -0.51 10.62 10.06
C ASN A 152 -1.43 11.59 9.29
N ARG A 153 -1.33 11.61 7.96
CA ARG A 153 -2.21 12.39 7.09
C ARG A 153 -2.85 11.50 6.04
N LEU A 154 -4.09 11.85 5.71
CA LEU A 154 -4.83 11.31 4.59
C LEU A 154 -4.94 12.41 3.53
N PHE A 155 -4.67 12.06 2.29
CA PHE A 155 -4.80 12.94 1.14
C PHE A 155 -5.75 12.30 0.14
N GLU A 156 -6.72 13.06 -0.34
CA GLU A 156 -7.56 12.66 -1.47
C GLU A 156 -6.74 12.75 -2.76
N VAL A 157 -7.03 11.85 -3.70
CA VAL A 157 -6.37 11.83 -5.00
C VAL A 157 -7.45 11.95 -6.10
N PRO A 158 -7.29 12.88 -7.06
CA PRO A 158 -6.13 13.77 -7.29
C PRO A 158 -6.01 14.90 -6.24
N GLY A 159 -4.86 15.58 -6.21
CA GLY A 159 -4.59 16.70 -5.28
C GLY A 159 -3.56 16.41 -4.20
N ALA A 160 -2.74 15.37 -4.36
CA ALA A 160 -1.69 14.99 -3.42
C ALA A 160 -0.36 14.76 -4.15
N ARG A 161 0.73 15.35 -3.66
CA ARG A 161 2.06 15.22 -4.26
C ARG A 161 3.15 14.90 -3.25
N LYS A 162 4.25 14.34 -3.73
CA LYS A 162 5.45 14.09 -2.94
C LYS A 162 6.17 15.41 -2.61
N ASN A 163 6.31 15.72 -1.32
CA ASN A 163 7.21 16.77 -0.84
C ASN A 163 8.59 16.17 -0.52
N LYS A 164 9.53 16.30 -1.46
CA LYS A 164 10.90 15.79 -1.30
C LYS A 164 11.68 16.50 -0.18
N ALA A 165 11.47 17.81 0.00
CA ALA A 165 12.16 18.59 1.03
C ALA A 165 11.77 18.19 2.46
N LYS A 166 10.47 17.97 2.68
CA LYS A 166 9.93 17.51 3.97
C LYS A 166 9.92 16.00 4.14
N ARG A 167 10.33 15.24 3.11
CA ARG A 167 10.28 13.77 3.07
C ARG A 167 8.90 13.24 3.48
N THR A 168 7.86 13.76 2.84
CA THR A 168 6.45 13.37 3.10
C THR A 168 5.57 13.69 1.88
N PHE A 169 4.25 13.67 2.03
CA PHE A 169 3.26 14.09 1.04
C PHE A 169 2.56 15.38 1.50
N GLU A 170 2.05 16.15 0.54
CA GLU A 170 1.26 17.35 0.79
C GLU A 170 0.13 17.49 -0.23
N ALA A 171 -0.94 18.18 0.16
CA ALA A 171 -2.01 18.56 -0.75
C ALA A 171 -1.61 19.79 -1.58
N TYR A 172 -2.23 19.95 -2.76
CA TYR A 172 -2.05 21.13 -3.61
C TYR A 172 -3.33 21.55 -4.34
#